data_AF-A0A077WJG9-F1
#
_entry.id   AF-A0A077WJG9-F1
#
_cell.length_a   1.000
_cell.length_b   1.000
_cell.length_c   1.000
_cell.angle_alpha   90.00
_cell.angle_beta   90.00
_cell.angle_gamma   90.00
#
_symmetry.space_group_name_H-M   'P 1'
#
loop_
_entity.id
_entity.type
_entity.pdbx_description
1 polymer ?
#
loop_
_entity_poly.entity_id
_entity_poly.type
_entity_poly.pdbx_seq_one_letter_code
_entity_poly.pdbx_strand_id
1 'polypeptide(L)'
;MESPTTSTVCSRSPEALLSFTTNTATSILPCSKKAKQQFHPTTTRPLPPLGNFIANLFQRSELPPSVCLVSLIYLQRLKAHLPPYARGNLDTPYRLFLAAIITASKFMLESTQSLSNQKVAAMIDYVYSPKDINAMERSFLGLLKFDLFVNLDAIKDYLAMHGPTLEMDLVENTF
;
A
#
# COMPACT_ATOMS: atom_id res chain seq x y z
N MET A 1 -0.18 -26.23 29.69
CA MET A 1 0.02 -26.22 28.23
C MET A 1 -0.89 -25.12 27.70
N GLU A 2 -0.35 -23.94 27.38
CA GLU A 2 -1.11 -22.89 26.71
C GLU A 2 -1.45 -23.36 25.29
N SER A 3 -2.71 -23.26 24.91
CA SER A 3 -3.14 -23.44 23.52
C SER A 3 -2.42 -22.43 22.62
N PRO A 4 -2.01 -22.79 21.39
CA PRO A 4 -1.41 -21.84 20.48
C PRO A 4 -2.44 -20.77 20.06
N THR A 5 -2.29 -19.56 20.58
CA THR A 5 -3.11 -18.40 20.19
C THR A 5 -2.58 -17.83 18.86
N THR A 6 -3.42 -17.75 17.84
CA THR A 6 -3.05 -17.08 16.57
C THR A 6 -3.77 -15.75 16.44
N SER A 7 -3.03 -14.65 16.36
CA SER A 7 -3.57 -13.31 16.13
C SER A 7 -3.77 -13.05 14.63
N THR A 8 -4.99 -12.69 14.22
CA THR A 8 -5.32 -12.35 12.83
C THR A 8 -5.86 -10.93 12.75
N VAL A 9 -5.46 -10.17 11.73
CA VAL A 9 -5.98 -8.83 11.47
C VAL A 9 -7.28 -8.91 10.68
N CYS A 10 -8.32 -8.23 11.15
CA CYS A 10 -9.61 -8.12 10.46
C CYS A 10 -9.91 -6.66 10.09
N SER A 11 -10.61 -6.44 8.98
CA SER A 11 -11.16 -5.13 8.58
C SER A 11 -12.68 -5.21 8.58
N ARG A 12 -13.33 -4.25 9.23
CA ARG A 12 -14.80 -4.17 9.34
C ARG A 12 -15.43 -3.26 8.28
N SER A 13 -14.63 -2.38 7.67
CA SER A 13 -15.09 -1.43 6.65
C SER A 13 -14.06 -1.26 5.52
N PRO A 14 -14.37 -1.78 4.31
CA PRO A 14 -13.56 -1.55 3.12
C PRO A 14 -13.45 -0.07 2.75
N GLU A 15 -14.49 0.73 3.05
CA GLU A 15 -14.51 2.17 2.75
C GLU A 15 -13.57 2.95 3.67
N ALA A 16 -13.55 2.63 4.96
CA ALA A 16 -12.63 3.23 5.92
C ALA A 16 -11.17 2.94 5.53
N LEU A 17 -10.87 1.68 5.19
CA LEU A 17 -9.55 1.28 4.70
C LEU A 17 -9.17 2.02 3.41
N LEU A 18 -10.08 2.11 2.45
CA LEU A 18 -9.85 2.81 1.18
C LEU A 18 -9.56 4.31 1.41
N SER A 19 -10.41 4.98 2.19
CA SER A 19 -10.28 6.40 2.51
C SER A 19 -8.95 6.67 3.22
N PHE A 20 -8.64 5.88 4.25
CA PHE A 20 -7.39 6.00 4.99
C PHE A 20 -6.17 5.78 4.11
N THR A 21 -6.19 4.77 3.24
CA THR A 21 -5.09 4.47 2.31
C THR A 21 -4.88 5.63 1.33
N THR A 22 -5.96 6.16 0.77
CA THR A 22 -5.92 7.30 -0.16
C THR A 22 -5.34 8.55 0.50
N ASN A 23 -5.79 8.86 1.71
CA ASN A 23 -5.30 10.00 2.49
C ASN A 23 -3.83 9.80 2.90
N THR A 24 -3.46 8.59 3.31
CA THR A 24 -2.07 8.25 3.65
C THR A 24 -1.17 8.50 2.44
N ALA A 25 -1.47 7.89 1.29
CA ALA A 25 -0.67 8.00 0.07
C ALA A 25 -0.49 9.45 -0.43
N THR A 26 -1.53 10.28 -0.30
CA THR A 26 -1.46 11.70 -0.70
C THR A 26 -0.69 12.57 0.30
N SER A 27 -0.63 12.17 1.57
CA SER A 27 0.03 12.94 2.63
C SER A 27 1.54 12.69 2.78
N ILE A 28 2.11 11.73 2.03
CA ILE A 28 3.54 11.37 2.16
C ILE A 28 4.44 12.47 1.59
N LEU A 29 4.08 13.01 0.42
CA LEU A 29 4.85 14.03 -0.27
C LEU A 29 3.97 15.16 -0.78
N PRO A 30 4.40 16.43 -0.64
CA PRO A 30 3.76 17.54 -1.35
C PRO A 30 3.86 17.30 -2.85
N CYS A 31 2.71 17.23 -3.53
CA CYS A 31 2.63 17.07 -4.98
C CYS A 31 2.28 18.40 -5.65
N SER A 32 2.95 18.72 -6.76
CA SER A 32 2.74 19.97 -7.50
C SER A 32 1.33 20.05 -8.12
N LYS A 33 0.50 21.01 -7.71
CA LYS A 33 -0.91 21.18 -8.13
C LYS A 33 -1.10 21.70 -9.57
N LYS A 34 -0.13 21.55 -10.49
CA LYS A 34 -0.29 22.03 -11.88
C LYS A 34 -1.32 21.17 -12.62
N ALA A 35 -2.59 21.52 -12.44
CA ALA A 35 -3.76 20.89 -13.00
C ALA A 35 -3.92 21.27 -14.48
N LYS A 36 -3.37 20.46 -15.38
CA LYS A 36 -3.87 20.30 -16.73
C LYS A 36 -3.83 18.81 -17.03
N GLN A 37 -5.01 18.24 -17.29
CA GLN A 37 -5.34 16.86 -17.64
C GLN A 37 -4.23 15.81 -17.41
N GLN A 38 -4.51 14.90 -16.48
CA GLN A 38 -3.66 13.77 -16.14
C GLN A 38 -3.28 13.03 -17.42
N PHE A 39 -2.00 12.90 -17.72
CA PHE A 39 -1.50 11.94 -18.69
C PHE A 39 -0.22 11.37 -18.10
N HIS A 40 -0.10 10.05 -18.07
CA HIS A 40 1.18 9.45 -17.72
C HIS A 40 2.16 9.74 -18.87
N PRO A 41 3.43 10.12 -18.62
CA PRO A 41 4.37 10.48 -19.68
C PRO A 41 4.56 9.40 -20.76
N THR A 42 4.23 8.13 -20.46
CA THR A 42 4.30 7.01 -21.43
C THR A 42 2.94 6.52 -21.93
N THR A 43 1.82 7.01 -21.40
CA THR A 43 0.47 6.57 -21.76
C THR A 43 -0.43 7.78 -22.00
N THR A 44 -1.05 7.86 -23.17
CA THR A 44 -2.00 8.92 -23.56
C THR A 44 -3.34 8.83 -22.82
N ARG A 45 -3.44 8.05 -21.74
CA ARG A 45 -4.66 7.90 -20.93
C ARG A 45 -4.55 8.72 -19.64
N PRO A 46 -5.66 9.32 -19.22
CA PRO A 46 -5.72 9.97 -17.93
C PRO A 46 -5.70 8.98 -16.78
N LEU A 47 -4.98 9.37 -15.71
CA LEU A 47 -4.99 8.63 -14.46
C LEU A 47 -6.37 8.77 -13.82
N PRO A 48 -7.03 7.68 -13.40
CA PRO A 48 -8.27 7.80 -12.66
C PRO A 48 -8.03 8.49 -11.30
N PRO A 49 -9.07 9.01 -10.64
CA PRO A 49 -8.97 9.48 -9.25
C PRO A 49 -8.29 8.44 -8.36
N LEU A 50 -7.38 8.86 -7.47
CA LEU A 50 -6.57 7.93 -6.68
C LEU A 50 -7.42 6.96 -5.85
N GLY A 51 -8.53 7.42 -5.26
CA GLY A 51 -9.46 6.55 -4.55
C GLY A 51 -10.01 5.44 -5.45
N ASN A 52 -10.47 5.78 -6.66
CA ASN A 52 -10.97 4.78 -7.61
C ASN A 52 -9.86 3.81 -8.04
N PHE A 53 -8.62 4.30 -8.21
CA PHE A 53 -7.48 3.47 -8.53
C PHE A 53 -7.18 2.43 -7.43
N ILE A 54 -7.16 2.87 -6.17
CA ILE A 54 -6.92 2.01 -5.00
C ILE A 54 -8.08 1.02 -4.84
N ALA A 55 -9.32 1.48 -4.96
CA ALA A 55 -10.52 0.65 -4.86
C ALA A 55 -10.51 -0.48 -5.89
N ASN A 56 -10.22 -0.16 -7.15
CA ASN A 56 -10.12 -1.15 -8.23
C ASN A 56 -9.04 -2.19 -7.94
N LEU A 57 -7.88 -1.78 -7.41
CA LEU A 57 -6.82 -2.72 -7.07
C LEU A 57 -7.22 -3.62 -5.90
N PHE A 58 -7.81 -3.08 -4.83
CA PHE A 58 -8.29 -3.87 -3.70
C PHE A 58 -9.34 -4.90 -4.12
N GLN A 59 -10.30 -4.49 -4.95
CA GLN A 59 -11.33 -5.40 -5.46
C GLN A 59 -10.75 -6.55 -6.30
N ARG A 60 -9.70 -6.30 -7.09
CA ARG A 60 -9.12 -7.30 -8.01
C ARG A 60 -8.01 -8.16 -7.38
N SER A 61 -7.43 -7.74 -6.26
CA SER A 61 -6.25 -8.38 -5.66
C SER A 61 -6.57 -9.39 -4.56
N GLU A 62 -7.78 -9.35 -3.99
CA GLU A 62 -8.26 -10.30 -2.96
C GLU A 62 -7.25 -10.48 -1.80
N LEU A 63 -6.55 -9.41 -1.42
CA LEU A 63 -5.51 -9.48 -0.40
C LEU A 63 -6.10 -9.55 1.02
N PRO A 64 -5.45 -10.30 1.93
CA PRO A 64 -5.81 -10.27 3.34
C PRO A 64 -5.67 -8.86 3.93
N PRO A 65 -6.53 -8.46 4.89
CA PRO A 65 -6.43 -7.15 5.55
C PRO A 65 -5.05 -6.88 6.16
N SER A 66 -4.36 -7.92 6.65
CA SER A 66 -3.01 -7.81 7.19
C SER A 66 -1.99 -7.26 6.17
N VAL A 67 -2.11 -7.64 4.90
CA VAL A 67 -1.23 -7.15 3.82
C VAL A 67 -1.46 -5.66 3.58
N CYS A 68 -2.73 -5.23 3.58
CA CYS A 68 -3.08 -3.82 3.48
C CYS A 68 -2.52 -3.02 4.66
N LEU A 69 -2.66 -3.53 5.88
CA LEU A 69 -2.12 -2.89 7.08
C LEU A 69 -0.59 -2.74 7.03
N VAL A 70 0.13 -3.80 6.64
CA VAL A 70 1.59 -3.76 6.48
C VAL A 70 2.01 -2.77 5.39
N SER A 71 1.25 -2.67 4.29
CA SER A 71 1.52 -1.66 3.27
C SER A 71 1.41 -0.22 3.82
N LEU A 72 0.46 0.05 4.71
CA LEU A 72 0.32 1.35 5.37
C LEU A 72 1.48 1.64 6.32
N ILE A 73 1.93 0.64 7.08
CA ILE A 73 3.13 0.73 7.92
C ILE A 73 4.35 1.08 7.06
N TYR A 74 4.51 0.45 5.89
CA TYR A 74 5.60 0.77 4.97
C TYR A 74 5.51 2.20 4.43
N LEU A 75 4.31 2.70 4.11
CA LEU A 75 4.12 4.10 3.71
C LEU A 75 4.50 5.08 4.83
N GLN A 76 4.19 4.76 6.09
CA GLN A 76 4.60 5.55 7.26
C GLN A 76 6.12 5.53 7.45
N ARG A 77 6.76 4.35 7.35
CA ARG A 77 8.24 4.22 7.40
C ARG A 77 8.90 5.04 6.29
N LEU A 78 8.36 4.96 5.08
CA LEU A 78 8.84 5.76 3.96
C LEU A 78 8.77 7.26 4.28
N LYS A 79 7.64 7.73 4.80
CA LYS A 79 7.48 9.15 5.17
C LYS A 79 8.55 9.62 6.16
N ALA A 80 8.93 8.78 7.12
CA ALA A 80 9.98 9.09 8.08
C ALA A 80 11.40 9.11 7.47
N HIS A 81 11.64 8.37 6.39
CA HIS A 81 12.93 8.31 5.71
C HIS A 81 13.12 9.37 4.61
N LEU A 82 12.05 10.06 4.21
CA LEU A 82 12.11 11.07 3.17
C LEU A 82 12.77 12.36 3.68
N PRO A 83 13.65 13.00 2.88
CA PRO A 83 14.18 14.32 3.22
C PRO A 83 13.04 15.36 3.40
N PRO A 84 13.16 16.34 4.31
CA PRO A 84 12.13 17.34 4.55
C PRO A 84 11.70 18.15 3.31
N TYR A 85 12.60 18.25 2.32
CA TYR A 85 12.42 19.01 1.07
C TYR A 85 11.98 18.13 -0.11
N ALA A 86 11.78 16.83 0.12
CA ALA A 86 11.34 15.92 -0.93
C ALA A 86 9.98 16.37 -1.48
N ARG A 87 9.82 16.29 -2.80
CA ARG A 87 8.59 16.64 -3.49
C ARG A 87 8.24 15.55 -4.49
N GLY A 88 6.95 15.25 -4.57
CA GLY A 88 6.40 14.29 -5.50
C GLY A 88 5.92 14.94 -6.78
N ASN A 89 5.87 14.13 -7.84
CA ASN A 89 5.04 14.40 -9.00
C ASN A 89 3.58 14.03 -8.68
N LEU A 90 2.64 14.47 -9.52
CA LEU A 90 1.22 14.19 -9.31
C LEU A 90 0.85 12.70 -9.26
N ASP A 91 1.63 11.86 -9.94
CA ASP A 91 1.43 10.41 -9.96
C ASP A 91 2.16 9.69 -8.82
N THR A 92 2.95 10.41 -8.01
CA THR A 92 3.73 9.83 -6.91
C THR A 92 2.87 9.06 -5.90
N PRO A 93 1.69 9.55 -5.46
CA PRO A 93 0.82 8.78 -4.55
C PRO A 93 0.44 7.39 -5.10
N TYR A 94 0.18 7.29 -6.42
CA TYR A 94 -0.15 6.03 -7.08
C TYR A 94 1.05 5.07 -7.05
N ARG A 95 2.23 5.60 -7.38
CA ARG A 95 3.48 4.83 -7.40
C ARG A 95 3.85 4.32 -6.00
N LEU A 96 3.73 5.18 -4.99
CA LEU A 96 4.03 4.83 -3.59
C LEU A 96 3.07 3.76 -3.08
N PHE A 97 1.76 3.93 -3.30
CA PHE A 97 0.78 2.92 -2.93
C PHE A 97 1.06 1.57 -3.61
N LEU A 98 1.26 1.56 -4.94
CA LEU A 98 1.57 0.33 -5.69
C LEU A 98 2.81 -0.37 -5.15
N ALA A 99 3.91 0.38 -4.96
CA ALA A 99 5.15 -0.20 -4.47
C ALA A 99 4.98 -0.78 -3.07
N ALA A 100 4.25 -0.08 -2.18
CA ALA A 100 4.00 -0.55 -0.81
C ALA A 100 3.16 -1.84 -0.79
N ILE A 101 2.03 -1.90 -1.51
CA ILE A 101 1.14 -3.07 -1.47
C ILE A 101 1.75 -4.29 -2.15
N ILE A 102 2.49 -4.11 -3.25
CA ILE A 102 3.21 -5.20 -3.91
C ILE A 102 4.29 -5.75 -2.97
N THR A 103 5.09 -4.86 -2.36
CA THR A 103 6.17 -5.26 -1.45
C THR A 103 5.60 -6.03 -0.26
N ALA A 104 4.54 -5.52 0.38
CA ALA A 104 3.87 -6.19 1.49
C ALA A 104 3.33 -7.57 1.08
N SER A 105 2.67 -7.65 -0.08
CA SER A 105 2.11 -8.90 -0.59
C SER A 105 3.19 -9.96 -0.84
N LYS A 106 4.33 -9.58 -1.45
CA LYS A 106 5.44 -10.51 -1.70
C LYS A 106 6.19 -10.92 -0.44
N PHE A 107 6.21 -10.07 0.59
CA PHE A 107 6.88 -10.38 1.84
C PHE A 107 6.05 -11.29 2.75
N MET A 108 4.72 -11.14 2.72
CA MET A 108 3.82 -11.84 3.65
C MET A 108 3.21 -13.12 3.08
N LEU A 109 3.00 -13.19 1.76
CA LEU A 109 2.27 -14.29 1.13
C LEU A 109 3.21 -15.22 0.36
N GLU A 110 2.77 -16.47 0.20
CA GLU A 110 3.41 -17.43 -0.69
C GLU A 110 3.46 -16.91 -2.13
N SER A 111 4.51 -17.30 -2.86
CA SER A 111 4.78 -16.79 -4.23
C SER A 111 3.60 -16.90 -5.20
N THR A 112 2.80 -17.97 -5.08
CA THR A 112 1.63 -18.23 -5.91
C THR A 112 0.46 -17.27 -5.64
N GLN A 113 0.33 -16.82 -4.39
CA GLN A 113 -0.74 -15.93 -3.91
C GLN A 113 -0.32 -14.45 -3.94
N SER A 114 0.98 -14.16 -3.89
CA SER A 114 1.49 -12.79 -3.91
C SER A 114 1.21 -12.04 -5.22
N LEU A 115 1.19 -10.70 -5.13
CA LEU A 115 1.08 -9.80 -6.27
C LEU A 115 2.38 -9.76 -7.07
N SER A 116 2.38 -10.38 -8.25
CA SER A 116 3.46 -10.20 -9.22
C SER A 116 3.30 -8.89 -9.98
N ASN A 117 4.42 -8.30 -10.40
CA ASN A 117 4.43 -7.02 -11.12
C ASN A 117 3.67 -7.11 -12.46
N GLN A 118 3.63 -8.31 -13.06
CA GLN A 118 2.82 -8.59 -14.26
C GLN A 118 1.32 -8.64 -13.95
N LYS A 119 0.92 -9.35 -12.89
CA LYS A 119 -0.48 -9.41 -12.44
C LYS A 119 -1.00 -8.01 -12.15
N VAL A 120 -0.23 -7.20 -11.42
CA VAL A 120 -0.64 -5.82 -11.08
C VAL A 120 -0.74 -4.94 -12.32
N ALA A 121 0.22 -5.01 -13.26
CA ALA A 121 0.12 -4.26 -14.51
C ALA A 121 -1.20 -4.54 -15.26
N ALA A 122 -1.62 -5.80 -15.31
CA ALA A 122 -2.90 -6.18 -15.91
C ALA A 122 -4.12 -5.72 -15.08
N MET A 123 -4.03 -5.71 -13.74
CA MET A 123 -5.11 -5.24 -12.85
C MET A 123 -5.37 -3.73 -12.96
N ILE A 124 -4.37 -2.96 -13.38
CA ILE A 124 -4.47 -1.51 -13.56
C ILE A 124 -4.55 -1.12 -15.03
N ASP A 125 -4.95 -2.04 -15.90
CA ASP A 125 -5.12 -1.84 -17.34
C ASP A 125 -3.89 -1.24 -18.04
N TYR A 126 -2.71 -1.65 -17.58
CA TYR A 126 -1.40 -1.23 -18.08
C TYR A 126 -1.17 0.30 -18.03
N VAL A 127 -1.81 0.99 -17.07
CA VAL A 127 -1.47 2.38 -16.72
C VAL A 127 0.03 2.53 -16.45
N TYR A 128 0.64 1.53 -15.81
CA TYR A 128 2.08 1.37 -15.70
C TYR A 128 2.52 0.05 -16.32
N SER A 129 3.64 0.05 -17.05
CA SER A 129 4.20 -1.19 -17.59
C SER A 129 4.80 -2.03 -16.46
N PRO A 130 4.97 -3.35 -16.63
CA PRO A 130 5.68 -4.16 -15.67
C PRO A 130 7.09 -3.63 -15.36
N LYS A 131 7.77 -3.01 -16.33
CA LYS A 131 9.09 -2.40 -16.13
C LYS A 131 9.02 -1.19 -15.21
N ASP A 132 8.00 -0.35 -15.37
CA ASP A 132 7.77 0.80 -14.49
C ASP A 132 7.49 0.34 -13.06
N ILE A 133 6.61 -0.66 -12.89
CA ILE A 133 6.28 -1.23 -11.57
C ILE A 133 7.53 -1.83 -10.90
N ASN A 134 8.36 -2.56 -11.65
CA ASN A 134 9.64 -3.06 -11.14
C ASN A 134 10.56 -1.92 -10.65
N ALA A 135 10.64 -0.82 -11.40
CA ALA A 135 11.46 0.33 -11.01
C ALA A 135 10.90 1.03 -9.76
N MET A 136 9.57 1.16 -9.65
CA MET A 136 8.90 1.71 -8.48
C MET A 136 9.17 0.86 -7.23
N GLU A 137 9.00 -0.45 -7.33
CA GLU A 137 9.27 -1.40 -6.24
C GLU A 137 10.74 -1.32 -5.78
N ARG A 138 11.69 -1.38 -6.71
CA ARG A 138 13.13 -1.27 -6.39
C ARG A 138 13.48 0.05 -5.70
N SER A 139 12.94 1.15 -6.19
CA SER A 139 13.15 2.48 -5.59
C SER A 139 12.59 2.53 -4.17
N PHE A 140 11.36 2.02 -3.98
CA PHE A 140 10.70 1.96 -2.67
C PHE A 140 11.48 1.11 -1.66
N LEU A 141 11.94 -0.08 -2.06
CA LEU A 141 12.80 -0.94 -1.24
C LEU A 141 14.10 -0.24 -0.83
N GLY A 142 14.72 0.49 -1.75
CA GLY A 142 15.91 1.30 -1.47
C GLY A 142 15.65 2.39 -0.42
N LEU A 143 14.52 3.08 -0.52
CA LEU A 143 14.11 4.11 0.44
C LEU A 143 13.78 3.53 1.83
N LEU A 144 13.20 2.33 1.88
CA LEU A 144 13.01 1.58 3.12
C LEU A 144 14.28 0.94 3.67
N LYS A 145 15.39 0.95 2.91
CA LYS A 145 16.61 0.22 3.24
C LYS A 145 16.34 -1.27 3.53
N PHE A 146 15.35 -1.84 2.84
CA PHE A 146 14.89 -3.22 3.04
C PHE A 146 14.38 -3.55 4.45
N ASP A 147 14.02 -2.55 5.27
CA ASP A 147 13.35 -2.78 6.56
C ASP A 147 11.88 -3.17 6.33
N LEU A 148 11.67 -4.46 6.00
CA LEU A 148 10.37 -5.04 5.68
C LEU A 148 9.75 -5.82 6.83
N PHE A 149 10.54 -6.19 7.84
CA PHE A 149 10.02 -6.98 8.95
C PHE A 149 9.05 -6.13 9.79
N VAL A 150 7.85 -6.68 9.99
CA VAL A 150 6.82 -6.10 10.86
C VAL A 150 6.41 -7.18 11.85
N ASN A 151 6.73 -6.96 13.13
CA ASN A 151 6.34 -7.88 14.20
C ASN A 151 4.93 -7.56 14.70
N LEU A 152 4.43 -8.43 15.59
CA LEU A 152 3.10 -8.29 16.16
C LEU A 152 2.95 -6.99 16.98
N ASP A 153 4.00 -6.56 17.69
CA ASP A 153 3.96 -5.32 18.48
C ASP A 153 3.79 -4.09 17.59
N ALA A 154 4.52 -4.00 16.47
CA ALA A 154 4.35 -2.92 15.51
C ALA A 154 2.94 -2.90 14.90
N ILE A 155 2.34 -4.08 14.68
CA ILE A 155 0.93 -4.18 14.25
C ILE A 155 0.00 -3.64 15.34
N LYS A 156 0.19 -4.06 16.59
CA LYS A 156 -0.61 -3.62 17.74
C LYS A 156 -0.50 -2.11 17.95
N ASP A 157 0.70 -1.56 17.91
CA ASP A 157 0.96 -0.13 18.05
C ASP A 157 0.29 0.68 16.94
N TYR A 158 0.39 0.19 15.70
CA TYR A 158 -0.24 0.86 14.55
C TYR A 158 -1.77 0.82 14.65
N LEU A 159 -2.35 -0.31 15.07
CA LEU A 159 -3.80 -0.45 15.29
C LEU A 159 -4.27 0.37 16.51
N ALA A 160 -3.47 0.50 17.56
CA ALA A 160 -3.81 1.38 18.69
C ALA A 160 -3.91 2.85 18.24
N MET A 161 -3.02 3.27 17.31
CA MET A 161 -2.99 4.65 16.82
C MET A 161 -4.03 4.95 15.75
N HIS A 162 -4.30 3.99 14.85
CA HIS A 162 -5.10 4.22 13.64
C HIS A 162 -6.30 3.27 13.46
N GLY A 163 -6.37 2.20 14.26
CA GLY A 163 -7.40 1.17 14.19
C GLY A 163 -8.84 1.70 14.23
N PRO A 164 -9.20 2.66 15.10
CA PRO A 164 -10.55 3.24 15.09
C PRO A 164 -10.92 3.95 13.78
N THR A 165 -9.96 4.59 13.11
CA THR A 165 -10.19 5.25 11.81
C THR A 165 -10.15 4.27 10.65
N LEU A 166 -9.32 3.23 10.75
CA LEU A 166 -9.22 2.16 9.77
C LEU A 166 -10.35 1.13 9.87
N GLU A 167 -11.06 1.12 11.00
CA GLU A 167 -11.99 0.07 11.41
C GLU A 167 -11.36 -1.33 11.28
N MET A 168 -10.12 -1.45 11.80
CA MET A 168 -9.35 -2.69 11.81
C MET A 168 -8.97 -3.08 13.22
N ASP A 169 -9.07 -4.38 13.50
CA ASP A 169 -8.77 -4.94 14.82
C ASP A 169 -7.90 -6.19 14.71
N LEU A 170 -7.19 -6.48 15.80
CA LEU A 170 -6.52 -7.76 16.00
C LEU A 170 -7.49 -8.71 16.70
N VAL A 171 -7.77 -9.85 16.08
CA VAL A 171 -8.60 -10.91 16.64
C VAL A 171 -7.68 -12.04 17.11
N GLU A 172 -7.74 -12.38 18.39
CA GLU A 172 -7.02 -13.52 18.95
C GLU A 172 -7.89 -14.77 18.84
N ASN A 173 -7.51 -15.69 17.96
CA ASN A 173 -8.20 -16.98 17.84
C ASN A 173 -7.56 -17.94 18.85
N THR A 174 -8.39 -18.43 19.78
CA THR A 174 -8.01 -19.49 20.73
C THR A 174 -8.52 -20.81 20.15
N PHE A 175 -7.64 -21.79 19.97
CA PHE A 175 -8.00 -23.16 19.56
C PHE A 175 -8.11 -24.10 20.76
#